data_AF-A0A3D0TKS7-F1
#
_entry.id   AF-A0A3D0TKS7-F1
#
_cell.length_a   1.000
_cell.length_b   1.000
_cell.length_c   1.000
_cell.angle_alpha   90.00
_cell.angle_beta   90.00
_cell.angle_gamma   90.00
#
_symmetry.space_group_name_H-M   'P 1'
#
loop_
_entity.id
_entity.type
_entity.pdbx_description
1 polymer ?
#
loop_
_entity_poly.entity_id
_entity_poly.type
_entity_poly.pdbx_seq_one_letter_code
_entity_poly.pdbx_strand_id
1 'polypeptide(L)'
;YLTNPALLIPLGLMSKVITSVYHIPAMYLDTQCVLTNTAPIGAYRGAGRPEGIYPMERLMDMAAREMGIDPVSLRERNMIRTESLPYTTLAGDVIDSGNFKEVIKRAVRQMDWVGFEDRKAESESRGLLRGRGLACYVEWTGGELTETVRIQAEADGTISL
;
A
#
# COMPACT_ATOMS: atom_id res chain seq x y z
N TYR A 1 -24.53 -5.31 15.68
CA TYR A 1 -23.45 -5.22 16.69
C TYR A 1 -22.30 -4.46 16.05
N LEU A 2 -21.82 -3.39 16.70
CA LEU A 2 -20.64 -2.64 16.25
C LEU A 2 -19.40 -3.32 16.82
N THR A 3 -18.45 -3.71 15.97
CA THR A 3 -17.14 -4.18 16.45
C THR A 3 -16.20 -2.98 16.55
N ASN A 4 -15.31 -2.95 17.55
CA ASN A 4 -14.31 -1.87 17.65
C ASN A 4 -13.48 -1.72 16.36
N PRO A 5 -13.04 -2.81 15.70
CA PRO A 5 -12.36 -2.72 14.40
C PRO A 5 -13.22 -2.10 13.28
N ALA A 6 -14.54 -2.33 13.27
CA ALA A 6 -15.44 -1.79 12.24
C ALA A 6 -15.41 -0.26 12.14
N LEU A 7 -15.19 0.41 13.28
CA LEU A 7 -15.13 1.88 13.34
C LEU A 7 -13.69 2.38 13.18
N LEU A 8 -12.75 1.79 13.93
CA LEU A 8 -11.35 2.26 13.96
C LEU A 8 -10.67 2.17 12.59
N ILE A 9 -10.95 1.13 11.83
CA ILE A 9 -10.28 0.86 10.56
C ILE A 9 -10.57 1.94 9.51
N PRO A 10 -11.83 2.16 9.09
CA PRO A 10 -12.14 3.16 8.06
C PRO A 10 -11.97 4.60 8.55
N LEU A 11 -12.21 4.87 9.83
CA LEU A 11 -12.15 6.25 10.37
C LEU A 11 -10.75 6.67 10.82
N GLY A 12 -9.92 5.72 11.26
CA GLY A 12 -8.63 6.00 11.87
C GLY A 12 -7.44 5.46 11.08
N LEU A 13 -7.45 4.17 10.72
CA LEU A 13 -6.26 3.53 10.14
C LEU A 13 -6.11 3.82 8.64
N MET A 14 -7.21 3.95 7.91
CA MET A 14 -7.18 4.22 6.46
C MET A 14 -6.49 5.55 6.14
N SER A 15 -6.79 6.61 6.90
CA SER A 15 -6.26 7.96 6.65
C SER A 15 -4.74 8.03 6.78
N LYS A 16 -4.14 7.20 7.65
CA LYS A 16 -2.69 7.13 7.88
C LYS A 16 -1.89 6.73 6.65
N VAL A 17 -2.49 5.93 5.78
CA VAL A 17 -1.81 5.30 4.64
C VAL A 17 -2.33 5.77 3.29
N ILE A 18 -3.39 6.59 3.25
CA ILE A 18 -4.12 6.92 2.01
C ILE A 18 -3.25 7.62 0.96
N THR A 19 -2.24 8.40 1.37
CA THR A 19 -1.28 9.03 0.45
C THR A 19 -0.23 8.04 -0.09
N SER A 20 -0.19 6.82 0.43
CA SER A 20 0.74 5.76 0.06
C SER A 20 2.19 6.27 0.09
N VAL A 21 2.97 5.95 -0.93
CA VAL A 21 4.39 6.33 -1.12
C VAL A 21 4.57 7.65 -1.89
N TYR A 22 3.50 8.43 -2.07
CA TYR A 22 3.51 9.64 -2.89
C TYR A 22 3.58 10.92 -2.07
N HIS A 23 4.32 11.89 -2.58
CA HIS A 23 4.32 13.25 -2.08
C HIS A 23 3.05 13.96 -2.58
N ILE A 24 2.03 13.98 -1.73
CA ILE A 24 0.75 14.65 -1.98
C ILE A 24 0.72 15.94 -1.13
N PRO A 25 0.66 17.14 -1.75
CA PRO A 25 0.76 18.40 -1.01
C PRO A 25 -0.57 18.82 -0.35
N ALA A 26 -1.69 18.26 -0.78
CA ALA A 26 -3.01 18.57 -0.24
C ALA A 26 -3.93 17.34 -0.32
N MET A 27 -4.71 17.12 0.73
CA MET A 27 -5.64 16.00 0.85
C MET A 27 -6.89 16.46 1.60
N TYR A 28 -8.05 16.03 1.12
CA TYR A 28 -9.31 16.11 1.84
C TYR A 28 -9.92 14.71 1.90
N LEU A 29 -10.33 14.29 3.09
CA LEU A 29 -10.95 13.00 3.34
C LEU A 29 -12.21 13.21 4.17
N ASP A 30 -13.33 12.72 3.66
CA ASP A 30 -14.60 12.64 4.38
C ASP A 30 -15.02 11.17 4.44
N THR A 31 -15.26 10.65 5.65
CA THR A 31 -15.61 9.25 5.87
C THR A 31 -16.91 9.18 6.67
N GLN A 32 -17.91 8.49 6.12
CA GLN A 32 -19.19 8.27 6.78
C GLN A 32 -19.36 6.79 7.12
N CYS A 33 -19.69 6.52 8.39
CA CYS A 33 -20.09 5.19 8.83
C CYS A 33 -21.61 5.14 9.01
N VAL A 34 -22.24 4.14 8.39
CA VAL A 34 -23.69 3.92 8.50
C VAL A 34 -23.98 2.56 9.10
N LEU A 35 -25.07 2.46 9.85
CA LEU A 35 -25.56 1.21 10.40
C LEU A 35 -26.51 0.53 9.39
N THR A 36 -26.30 -0.75 9.16
CA THR A 36 -27.11 -1.57 8.25
C THR A 36 -27.57 -2.86 8.93
N ASN A 37 -28.67 -3.45 8.48
CA ASN A 37 -29.16 -4.75 8.93
C ASN A 37 -28.40 -5.92 8.26
N THR A 38 -27.07 -5.86 8.24
CA THR A 38 -26.19 -6.88 7.66
C THR A 38 -25.28 -7.48 8.73
N ALA A 39 -24.53 -8.54 8.38
CA ALA A 39 -23.49 -9.06 9.24
C ALA A 39 -22.48 -7.94 9.63
N PRO A 40 -21.99 -7.89 10.88
CA PRO A 40 -21.00 -6.91 11.28
C PRO A 40 -19.74 -6.99 10.42
N ILE A 41 -19.25 -5.84 9.98
CA ILE A 41 -17.92 -5.73 9.38
C ILE A 41 -16.86 -5.86 10.49
N GLY A 42 -15.65 -6.26 10.11
CA GLY A 42 -14.54 -6.45 11.03
C GLY A 42 -13.21 -6.37 10.31
N ALA A 43 -12.13 -6.57 11.06
CA ALA A 43 -10.80 -6.57 10.47
C ALA A 43 -10.64 -7.76 9.52
N TYR A 44 -10.25 -7.46 8.29
CA TYR A 44 -9.62 -8.39 7.38
C TYR A 44 -8.20 -7.88 7.06
N ARG A 45 -7.28 -8.78 6.70
CA ARG A 45 -5.84 -8.53 6.57
C ARG A 45 -5.52 -7.14 5.99
N GLY A 46 -4.67 -6.40 6.70
CA GLY A 46 -4.28 -5.04 6.28
C GLY A 46 -5.34 -3.98 6.58
N ALA A 47 -6.26 -4.20 7.52
CA ALA A 47 -7.13 -3.21 8.15
C ALA A 47 -6.84 -1.73 7.77
N GLY A 48 -7.61 -1.16 6.82
CA GLY A 48 -7.56 0.25 6.40
C GLY A 48 -6.72 0.49 5.14
N ARG A 49 -5.80 -0.43 4.81
CA ARG A 49 -4.95 -0.31 3.61
C ARG A 49 -5.68 -0.72 2.34
N PRO A 50 -6.46 -1.81 2.26
CA PRO A 50 -7.26 -2.06 1.07
C PRO A 50 -8.14 -0.87 0.69
N GLU A 51 -8.70 -0.18 1.68
CA GLU A 51 -9.58 0.97 1.49
C GLU A 51 -8.82 2.25 1.09
N GLY A 52 -7.59 2.47 1.57
CA GLY A 52 -6.78 3.65 1.25
C GLY A 52 -5.85 3.48 0.03
N ILE A 53 -5.15 2.36 -0.04
CA ILE A 53 -4.13 2.08 -1.07
C ILE A 53 -4.77 1.72 -2.41
N TYR A 54 -5.85 0.94 -2.42
CA TYR A 54 -6.53 0.59 -3.65
C TYR A 54 -6.97 1.81 -4.46
N PRO A 55 -7.75 2.77 -3.91
CA PRO A 55 -8.15 3.93 -4.68
C PRO A 55 -6.96 4.78 -5.11
N MET A 56 -5.92 4.93 -4.27
CA MET A 56 -4.72 5.68 -4.66
C MET A 56 -4.00 5.04 -5.85
N GLU A 57 -3.73 3.73 -5.83
CA GLU A 57 -3.07 3.05 -6.93
C GLU A 57 -3.93 2.96 -8.20
N ARG A 58 -5.26 2.83 -8.04
CA ARG A 58 -6.21 2.90 -9.16
C ARG A 58 -6.21 4.30 -9.79
N LEU A 59 -6.18 5.34 -8.97
CA LEU A 59 -6.11 6.73 -9.43
C LEU A 59 -4.81 6.99 -10.20
N MET A 60 -3.67 6.46 -9.73
CA MET A 60 -2.40 6.56 -10.46
C MET A 60 -2.48 5.92 -11.85
N ASP A 61 -3.07 4.73 -11.97
CA ASP A 61 -3.27 4.07 -13.26
C ASP A 61 -4.25 4.81 -14.17
N MET A 62 -5.34 5.35 -13.61
CA MET A 62 -6.33 6.12 -14.37
C MET A 62 -5.74 7.44 -14.89
N ALA A 63 -5.05 8.18 -14.01
CA ALA A 63 -4.40 9.44 -14.35
C ALA A 63 -3.30 9.24 -15.41
N ALA A 64 -2.51 8.17 -15.30
CA ALA A 64 -1.51 7.81 -16.30
C ALA A 64 -2.13 7.61 -17.70
N ARG A 65 -3.25 6.87 -17.77
CA ARG A 65 -3.98 6.63 -19.02
C ARG A 65 -4.57 7.90 -19.61
N GLU A 66 -5.19 8.74 -18.77
CA GLU A 66 -5.81 9.99 -19.20
C GLU A 66 -4.78 11.00 -19.73
N MET A 67 -3.62 11.10 -19.07
CA MET A 67 -2.54 12.01 -19.48
C MET A 67 -1.64 11.44 -20.58
N GLY A 68 -1.80 10.17 -20.96
CA GLY A 68 -0.89 9.50 -21.90
C GLY A 68 0.55 9.35 -21.37
N ILE A 69 0.71 9.25 -20.05
CA ILE A 69 2.02 9.08 -19.40
C ILE A 69 2.17 7.60 -19.02
N ASP A 70 3.37 7.03 -19.18
CA ASP A 70 3.65 5.69 -18.69
C ASP A 70 3.39 5.60 -17.16
N PRO A 71 2.61 4.60 -16.68
CA PRO A 71 2.19 4.57 -15.28
C PRO A 71 3.33 4.33 -14.28
N VAL A 72 4.48 3.79 -14.71
CA VAL A 72 5.69 3.72 -13.88
C VAL A 72 6.28 5.11 -13.72
N SER A 73 6.43 5.82 -14.83
CA SER A 73 6.96 7.18 -14.89
C SER A 73 6.12 8.16 -14.09
N LEU A 74 4.78 8.05 -14.13
CA LEU A 74 3.91 8.89 -13.30
C LEU A 74 4.13 8.65 -11.81
N ARG A 75 4.27 7.39 -11.39
CA ARG A 75 4.57 7.05 -9.98
C ARG A 75 5.92 7.59 -9.56
N GLU A 76 6.97 7.36 -10.33
CA GLU A 76 8.32 7.84 -10.00
C GLU A 76 8.41 9.36 -9.83
N ARG A 77 7.62 10.12 -10.62
CA ARG A 77 7.57 11.60 -10.53
C ARG A 77 6.96 12.09 -9.22
N ASN A 78 6.01 11.34 -8.67
CA ASN A 78 5.21 11.74 -7.51
C ASN A 78 5.65 11.04 -6.22
N MET A 79 6.58 10.08 -6.26
CA MET A 79 7.06 9.38 -5.08
C MET A 79 7.77 10.32 -4.08
N ILE A 80 7.62 10.01 -2.80
CA ILE A 80 8.43 10.58 -1.73
C ILE A 80 9.90 10.26 -2.04
N ARG A 81 10.73 11.30 -2.05
CA ARG A 81 12.16 11.17 -2.34
C ARG A 81 12.87 10.54 -1.14
N THR A 82 13.81 9.65 -1.38
CA THR A 82 14.60 8.99 -0.34
C THR A 82 15.31 10.02 0.55
N GLU A 83 15.75 11.13 -0.02
CA GLU A 83 16.43 12.21 0.67
C GLU A 83 15.49 13.06 1.55
N SER A 84 14.18 12.88 1.40
CA SER A 84 13.15 13.55 2.22
C SER A 84 12.70 12.71 3.42
N LEU A 85 13.31 11.54 3.65
CA LEU A 85 13.02 10.70 4.80
C LEU A 85 13.88 11.11 6.01
N PRO A 86 13.34 11.09 7.24
CA PRO A 86 11.97 10.73 7.59
C PRO A 86 10.94 11.77 7.10
N TYR A 87 9.82 11.27 6.56
CA TYR A 87 8.78 12.09 5.92
C TYR A 87 7.49 12.04 6.74
N THR A 88 6.98 13.20 7.15
CA THR A 88 5.67 13.29 7.83
C THR A 88 4.56 13.42 6.79
N THR A 89 3.61 12.48 6.80
CA THR A 89 2.44 12.50 5.91
C THR A 89 1.46 13.58 6.33
N LEU A 90 0.51 13.92 5.45
CA LEU A 90 -0.58 14.85 5.79
C LEU A 90 -1.50 14.32 6.91
N ALA A 91 -1.48 13.01 7.18
CA ALA A 91 -2.18 12.40 8.30
C ALA A 91 -1.40 12.47 9.63
N GLY A 92 -0.14 12.95 9.60
CA GLY A 92 0.72 13.09 10.77
C GLY A 92 1.62 11.88 11.06
N ASP A 93 1.49 10.79 10.31
CA ASP A 93 2.37 9.63 10.46
C ASP A 93 3.76 9.90 9.87
N VAL A 94 4.79 9.34 10.50
CA VAL A 94 6.17 9.45 10.03
C VAL A 94 6.54 8.18 9.28
N ILE A 95 6.88 8.34 8.01
CA ILE A 95 7.58 7.31 7.24
C ILE A 95 9.05 7.45 7.59
N ASP A 96 9.58 6.45 8.29
CA ASP A 96 10.92 6.46 8.86
C ASP A 96 12.02 6.27 7.80
N SER A 97 11.78 5.37 6.85
CA SER A 97 12.78 4.87 5.91
C SER A 97 12.14 4.30 4.63
N GLY A 98 12.95 4.13 3.58
CA GLY A 98 12.49 3.56 2.32
C GLY A 98 13.25 4.06 1.10
N ASN A 99 13.16 3.30 0.00
CA ASN A 99 13.60 3.73 -1.33
C ASN A 99 12.56 3.25 -2.36
N PHE A 100 11.43 3.93 -2.40
CA PHE A 100 10.25 3.52 -3.17
C PHE A 100 10.52 3.47 -4.67
N LYS A 101 11.34 4.42 -5.16
CA LYS A 101 11.76 4.47 -6.57
C LYS A 101 12.56 3.24 -6.95
N GLU A 102 13.52 2.82 -6.11
CA GLU A 102 14.30 1.61 -6.37
C GLU A 102 13.44 0.34 -6.32
N VAL A 103 12.47 0.27 -5.41
CA VAL A 103 11.51 -0.85 -5.32
C VAL A 103 10.73 -1.00 -6.63
N ILE A 104 10.13 0.08 -7.14
CA ILE A 104 9.43 0.03 -8.43
C ILE A 104 10.38 -0.33 -9.57
N LYS A 105 11.56 0.27 -9.65
CA LYS A 105 12.54 -0.02 -10.71
C LYS A 105 12.93 -1.49 -10.77
N ARG A 106 13.12 -2.12 -9.62
CA ARG A 106 13.41 -3.56 -9.54
C ARG A 106 12.21 -4.38 -9.98
N ALA A 107 11.02 -4.05 -9.49
CA ALA A 107 9.80 -4.77 -9.84
C ALA A 107 9.53 -4.73 -11.35
N VAL A 108 9.57 -3.56 -11.98
CA VAL A 108 9.28 -3.41 -13.42
C VAL A 108 10.32 -4.08 -14.31
N ARG A 109 11.58 -4.14 -13.85
CA ARG A 109 12.63 -4.92 -14.52
C ARG A 109 12.34 -6.41 -14.48
N GLN A 110 12.01 -6.94 -13.30
CA GLN A 110 11.71 -8.36 -13.11
C GLN A 110 10.41 -8.79 -13.81
N MET A 111 9.44 -7.89 -13.92
CA MET A 111 8.18 -8.13 -14.64
C MET A 111 8.33 -8.06 -16.16
N ASP A 112 9.52 -7.72 -16.67
CA ASP A 112 9.75 -7.36 -18.08
C ASP A 112 8.69 -6.38 -18.58
N TRP A 113 8.70 -5.17 -18.01
CA TRP A 113 7.72 -4.13 -18.31
C TRP A 113 7.74 -3.70 -19.78
N VAL A 114 8.91 -3.75 -20.44
CA VAL A 114 9.04 -3.34 -21.85
C VAL A 114 8.46 -4.40 -22.78
N GLY A 115 8.69 -5.70 -22.53
CA GLY A 115 8.17 -6.80 -23.35
C GLY A 115 6.67 -7.11 -23.16
N PHE A 116 5.89 -6.24 -22.50
CA PHE A 116 4.48 -6.50 -22.25
C PHE A 116 3.63 -6.57 -23.53
N GLU A 117 3.90 -5.73 -24.52
CA GLU A 117 3.11 -5.71 -25.77
C GLU A 117 3.27 -7.01 -26.57
N ASP A 118 4.48 -7.57 -26.65
CA ASP A 118 4.72 -8.87 -27.29
C ASP A 118 3.96 -9.99 -26.58
N ARG A 119 4.00 -10.00 -25.24
CA ARG A 119 3.22 -10.94 -24.44
C ARG A 119 1.73 -10.74 -24.63
N LYS A 120 1.25 -9.51 -24.76
CA LYS A 120 -0.16 -9.22 -24.99
C LYS A 120 -0.61 -9.76 -26.35
N ALA A 121 0.14 -9.49 -27.41
CA ALA A 121 -0.14 -10.01 -28.75
C ALA A 121 -0.16 -11.55 -28.79
N GLU A 122 0.78 -12.20 -28.10
CA GLU A 122 0.80 -13.67 -27.93
C GLU A 122 -0.49 -14.20 -27.28
N SER A 123 -1.01 -13.52 -26.24
CA SER A 123 -2.29 -13.90 -25.62
C SER A 123 -3.48 -13.67 -26.55
N GLU A 124 -3.50 -12.54 -27.26
CA GLU A 124 -4.57 -12.18 -28.19
C GLU A 124 -4.66 -13.19 -29.35
N SER A 125 -3.51 -13.67 -29.86
CA SER A 125 -3.46 -14.73 -30.89
C SER A 125 -4.13 -16.04 -30.45
N ARG A 126 -4.27 -16.25 -29.14
CA ARG A 126 -4.92 -17.40 -28.52
C ARG A 126 -6.35 -17.10 -28.05
N GLY A 127 -6.89 -15.93 -28.38
CA GLY A 127 -8.21 -15.49 -27.94
C GLY A 127 -8.30 -15.13 -26.45
N LEU A 128 -7.17 -14.81 -25.80
CA LEU A 128 -7.10 -14.46 -24.38
C LEU A 128 -6.79 -12.98 -24.18
N LEU A 129 -7.32 -12.42 -23.09
CA LEU A 129 -6.99 -11.06 -22.65
C LEU A 129 -5.81 -11.11 -21.67
N ARG A 130 -4.87 -10.17 -21.80
CA ARG A 130 -3.74 -10.00 -20.89
C ARG A 130 -3.70 -8.59 -20.33
N GLY A 131 -3.64 -8.49 -19.00
CA GLY A 131 -3.44 -7.24 -18.28
C GLY A 131 -2.15 -7.26 -17.47
N ARG A 132 -1.64 -6.08 -17.14
CA ARG A 132 -0.60 -5.88 -16.12
C ARG A 132 -1.11 -4.87 -15.11
N GLY A 133 -0.78 -5.09 -13.84
CA GLY A 133 -1.07 -4.18 -12.75
C GLY A 133 0.20 -3.89 -11.97
N LEU A 134 0.28 -2.69 -11.41
CA LEU A 134 1.38 -2.26 -10.55
C LEU A 134 0.79 -1.57 -9.33
N ALA A 135 1.31 -1.91 -8.16
CA ALA A 135 1.01 -1.23 -6.91
C ALA A 135 2.30 -1.09 -6.11
N CYS A 136 2.56 0.10 -5.56
CA CYS A 136 3.64 0.32 -4.60
C CYS A 136 3.06 1.10 -3.43
N TYR A 137 3.25 0.58 -2.21
CA TYR A 137 2.67 1.18 -1.02
C TYR A 137 3.55 0.96 0.19
N VAL A 138 3.31 1.80 1.20
CA VAL A 138 3.90 1.68 2.53
C VAL A 138 2.82 1.14 3.47
N GLU A 139 3.22 0.21 4.33
CA GLU A 139 2.35 -0.42 5.30
C GLU A 139 2.69 0.15 6.68
N TRP A 140 1.69 0.73 7.37
CA TRP A 140 1.82 1.04 8.79
C TRP A 140 1.81 -0.27 9.59
N THR A 141 2.86 -0.60 10.35
CA THR A 141 2.99 -1.85 11.12
C THR A 141 3.26 -1.58 12.60
N GLY A 142 3.20 -2.63 13.46
CA GLY A 142 3.55 -2.51 14.88
C GLY A 142 2.47 -1.86 15.74
N GLY A 143 1.21 -2.27 15.56
CA GLY A 143 0.06 -1.59 16.19
C GLY A 143 -0.03 -1.72 17.71
N GLU A 144 0.55 -2.77 18.30
CA GLU A 144 0.78 -2.85 19.74
C GLU A 144 2.22 -2.39 20.01
N LEU A 145 2.38 -1.42 20.91
CA LEU A 145 3.69 -0.83 21.20
C LEU A 145 4.47 -1.63 22.25
N THR A 146 3.81 -2.59 22.90
CA THR A 146 4.43 -3.47 23.89
C THR A 146 4.26 -4.93 23.51
N GLU A 147 5.36 -5.57 23.14
CA GLU A 147 5.45 -7.03 23.01
C GLU A 147 6.43 -7.58 24.06
N THR A 148 6.15 -8.76 24.59
CA THR A 148 7.01 -9.40 25.60
C THR A 148 7.66 -10.64 25.03
N VAL A 149 9.00 -10.66 25.05
CA VAL A 149 9.80 -11.86 24.75
C VAL A 149 10.42 -12.37 26.05
N ARG A 150 10.36 -13.67 26.30
CA ARG A 150 11.10 -14.33 27.39
C ARG A 150 12.22 -15.14 26.77
N ILE A 151 13.44 -15.00 27.30
CA ILE A 151 14.59 -15.78 26.87
C ILE A 151 15.20 -16.41 28.11
N GLN A 152 15.47 -17.71 28.06
CA GLN A 152 16.10 -18.45 29.16
C GLN A 152 17.32 -19.21 28.66
N ALA A 153 18.44 -19.06 29.39
CA ALA A 153 19.65 -19.83 29.14
C ALA A 153 19.63 -21.09 30.01
N GLU A 154 19.80 -22.24 29.37
CA GLU A 154 19.75 -23.54 30.03
C GLU A 154 21.15 -24.01 30.44
N ALA A 155 21.21 -24.92 31.42
CA ALA A 155 22.47 -25.43 31.96
C ALA A 155 23.30 -26.26 30.95
N ASP A 156 22.65 -26.75 29.88
CA ASP A 156 23.30 -27.49 28.79
C ASP A 156 23.86 -26.58 27.68
N GLY A 157 23.77 -25.25 27.87
CA GLY A 157 24.25 -24.25 26.90
C GLY A 157 23.25 -23.91 25.80
N THR A 158 22.01 -24.42 25.86
CA THR A 158 20.94 -24.05 24.93
C THR A 158 20.17 -22.81 25.38
N ILE A 159 19.40 -22.22 24.46
CA ILE A 159 18.52 -21.09 24.73
C ILE A 159 17.07 -21.49 24.39
N SER A 160 16.15 -21.22 25.30
CA SER A 160 14.70 -21.30 25.07
C SER A 160 14.09 -19.91 24.89
N LEU A 161 13.14 -19.81 23.96
CA LEU A 161 12.38 -18.61 23.56
C LEU A 161 10.90 -18.81 23.87
#